data_AF-A0A7V4X9W6-F1
#
_entry.id   AF-A0A7V4X9W6-F1
#
_cell.length_a   1.000
_cell.length_b   1.000
_cell.length_c   1.000
_cell.angle_alpha   90.00
_cell.angle_beta   90.00
_cell.angle_gamma   90.00
#
_symmetry.space_group_name_H-M   'P 1'
#
loop_
_entity.id
_entity.type
_entity.pdbx_description
1 polymer ?
#
loop_
_entity_poly.entity_id
_entity_poly.type
_entity_poly.pdbx_seq_one_letter_code
_entity_poly.pdbx_strand_id
1 'polypeptide(L)'
;MQNLKSYKLSPQLRSELNFSKQKSRSTHPPKIPKIPWEKIPWKRVGTILATFAVIIGAYVGVKKTYEYTSAKSQEKQKAELQAYQNHLQQIKEEVASQGTDAYSYAELSQKFLKAKDAERAETAAEIAVQKEPNWRDGYLNLGQVYLSVNKFEEAKKAFEKAIEIDPISGTAHYYLSLAYQELRNSEAAKQEFAKAKKFGFETDFGG
;
A
#
# COMPACT_ATOMS: atom_id res chain seq x y z
N MET A 1 11.30 12.25 -10.26
CA MET A 1 10.27 12.55 -9.23
C MET A 1 9.01 11.77 -9.57
N GLN A 2 8.83 10.58 -9.00
CA GLN A 2 7.62 9.77 -9.19
C GLN A 2 6.74 9.80 -7.93
N ASN A 3 5.43 9.75 -8.19
CA ASN A 3 4.33 10.06 -7.28
C ASN A 3 4.22 9.05 -6.12
N LEU A 4 4.65 9.44 -4.90
CA LEU A 4 4.51 8.65 -3.65
C LEU A 4 3.06 8.61 -3.09
N LYS A 5 2.03 8.91 -3.90
CA LYS A 5 0.68 9.14 -3.40
C LYS A 5 -0.17 7.89 -3.13
N SER A 6 0.27 6.68 -3.51
CA SER A 6 -0.57 5.47 -3.42
C SER A 6 -0.22 4.49 -2.29
N TYR A 7 0.88 4.68 -1.57
CA TYR A 7 1.22 3.79 -0.46
C TYR A 7 0.47 4.23 0.81
N LYS A 8 -0.40 3.36 1.35
CA LYS A 8 -1.03 3.54 2.68
C LYS A 8 0.05 3.43 3.76
N LEU A 9 0.81 4.52 3.94
CA LEU A 9 1.80 4.69 5.00
C LEU A 9 1.11 4.62 6.38
N SER A 10 1.73 3.92 7.33
CA SER A 10 1.25 3.84 8.72
C SER A 10 1.10 5.25 9.34
N PRO A 11 0.23 5.45 10.34
CA PRO A 11 0.06 6.74 11.00
C PRO A 11 1.37 7.34 11.52
N GLN A 12 2.27 6.47 12.01
CA GLN A 12 3.61 6.83 12.49
C GLN A 12 4.52 7.33 11.36
N LEU A 13 4.53 6.65 10.21
CA LEU A 13 5.29 7.07 9.03
C LEU A 13 4.77 8.40 8.46
N ARG A 14 3.46 8.65 8.51
CA ARG A 14 2.86 9.95 8.11
C ARG A 14 3.26 11.08 9.05
N SER A 15 3.29 10.85 10.36
CA SER A 15 3.76 11.86 11.31
C SER A 15 5.24 12.18 11.10
N GLU A 16 6.09 11.17 10.86
CA GLU A 16 7.51 11.38 10.59
C GLU A 16 7.78 12.10 9.26
N LEU A 17 7.01 11.79 8.21
CA LEU A 17 7.09 12.50 6.92
C LEU A 17 6.60 13.95 7.02
N ASN A 18 5.56 14.21 7.81
CA ASN A 18 5.10 15.58 8.07
C ASN A 18 6.10 16.35 8.94
N PHE A 19 6.73 15.69 9.91
CA PHE A 19 7.79 16.24 10.75
C PHE A 19 9.04 16.56 9.92
N SER A 20 9.42 15.70 8.97
CA SER A 20 10.55 15.94 8.06
C SER A 20 10.26 17.07 7.07
N LYS A 21 9.02 17.18 6.56
CA LYS A 21 8.56 18.29 5.71
C LYS A 21 8.45 19.63 6.45
N GLN A 22 8.15 19.62 7.76
CA GLN A 22 8.18 20.84 8.58
C GLN A 22 9.63 21.32 8.82
N LYS A 23 10.56 20.41 9.09
CA LYS A 23 11.98 20.74 9.27
C LYS A 23 12.67 21.26 8.00
N SER A 24 12.24 20.81 6.81
CA SER A 24 12.80 21.30 5.54
C SER A 24 12.26 22.66 5.09
N ARG A 25 11.20 23.19 5.71
CA ARG A 25 10.64 24.51 5.38
C ARG A 25 11.34 25.70 6.04
N SER A 26 12.31 25.48 6.95
CA SER A 26 13.03 26.57 7.62
C SER A 26 14.55 26.57 7.41
N THR A 27 15.05 26.02 6.29
CA THR A 27 16.45 26.21 5.91
C THR A 27 16.58 27.43 4.99
N HIS A 28 16.22 28.61 5.48
CA HIS A 28 16.89 29.79 4.95
C HIS A 28 18.36 29.69 5.39
N PRO A 29 19.34 29.84 4.47
CA PRO A 29 20.72 29.95 4.90
C PRO A 29 20.79 31.10 5.92
N PRO A 30 21.51 30.93 7.05
CA PRO A 30 21.61 31.98 8.06
C PRO A 30 22.09 33.26 7.37
N LYS A 31 21.39 34.39 7.59
CA LYS A 31 21.82 35.70 7.08
C LYS A 31 23.20 35.97 7.67
N ILE A 32 24.25 35.87 6.85
CA ILE A 32 25.62 36.17 7.27
C ILE A 32 25.66 37.68 7.56
N PRO A 33 25.97 38.12 8.79
CA PRO A 33 26.10 39.53 9.09
C PRO A 33 27.23 40.11 8.22
N LYS A 34 27.00 41.27 7.58
CA LYS A 34 28.02 41.98 6.81
C LYS A 34 29.06 42.54 7.79
N ILE A 35 30.14 41.81 8.03
CA ILE A 35 31.24 42.27 8.87
C ILE A 35 32.13 43.21 8.03
N PRO A 36 32.34 44.47 8.43
CA PRO A 36 33.25 45.37 7.73
C PRO A 36 34.69 44.88 7.91
N TRP A 37 35.26 44.34 6.83
CA TRP A 37 36.59 43.69 6.78
C TRP A 37 37.74 44.63 7.15
N GLU A 38 37.53 45.94 7.02
CA GLU A 38 38.48 47.00 7.37
C GLU A 38 38.74 47.14 8.88
N LYS A 39 37.84 46.66 9.75
CA LYS A 39 37.91 46.84 11.21
C LYS A 39 38.42 45.61 11.98
N ILE A 40 38.78 44.53 11.30
CA ILE A 40 39.20 43.28 11.94
C ILE A 40 40.73 43.30 12.12
N PRO A 41 41.26 43.28 13.35
CA PRO A 41 42.70 43.25 13.57
C PRO A 41 43.28 41.92 13.07
N TRP A 42 44.38 41.97 12.31
CA TRP A 42 45.06 40.79 11.71
C TRP A 42 45.37 39.68 12.72
N LYS A 43 45.64 40.04 13.99
CA LYS A 43 45.86 39.08 15.10
C LYS A 43 44.63 38.21 15.43
N ARG A 44 43.41 38.62 15.01
CA ARG A 44 42.15 37.88 15.21
C ARG A 44 41.65 37.13 13.97
N VAL A 45 42.24 37.38 12.80
CA VAL A 45 41.85 36.71 11.54
C VAL A 45 42.14 35.21 11.61
N GLY A 46 43.28 34.81 12.18
CA GLY A 46 43.64 33.40 12.37
C GLY A 46 42.68 32.64 13.30
N THR A 47 42.21 33.27 14.38
CA THR A 47 41.23 32.67 15.31
C THR A 47 39.85 32.55 14.69
N ILE A 48 39.42 33.55 13.90
CA ILE A 48 38.15 33.49 13.15
C ILE A 48 38.19 32.33 12.14
N LEU A 49 39.24 32.21 11.33
CA LEU A 49 39.39 31.11 10.37
C LEU A 49 39.43 29.73 11.06
N ALA A 50 40.10 29.63 12.21
CA ALA A 50 40.12 28.39 13.00
C ALA A 50 38.72 27.97 13.48
N THR A 51 37.89 28.91 13.95
CA THR A 51 36.51 28.60 14.37
C THR A 51 35.61 28.18 13.21
N PHE A 52 35.73 28.82 12.04
CA PHE A 52 35.00 28.41 10.84
C PHE A 52 35.41 27.01 10.39
N ALA A 53 36.71 26.67 10.44
CA ALA A 53 37.20 25.33 10.11
C ALA A 53 36.61 24.25 11.03
N VAL A 54 36.51 24.52 12.34
CA VAL A 54 35.88 23.61 13.32
C VAL A 54 34.38 23.41 13.03
N ILE A 55 33.65 24.49 12.74
CA ILE A 55 32.21 24.44 12.42
C ILE A 55 31.96 23.67 11.11
N ILE A 56 32.77 23.91 10.07
CA ILE A 56 32.68 23.17 8.80
C ILE A 56 32.98 21.68 9.02
N GLY A 57 34.02 21.35 9.80
CA GLY A 57 34.34 19.97 10.16
C GLY A 57 33.20 19.26 10.90
N ALA A 58 32.59 19.93 11.89
CA ALA A 58 31.43 19.42 12.61
C ALA A 58 30.21 19.22 11.69
N TYR A 59 29.93 20.18 10.80
CA TYR A 59 28.83 20.09 9.84
C TYR A 59 29.02 18.94 8.85
N VAL A 60 30.22 18.75 8.30
CA VAL A 60 30.54 17.62 7.42
C VAL A 60 30.40 16.29 8.15
N GLY A 61 30.83 16.21 9.41
CA GLY A 61 30.65 15.02 10.26
C GLY A 61 29.18 14.69 10.53
N VAL A 62 28.35 15.68 10.86
CA VAL A 62 26.91 15.51 11.07
C VAL A 62 26.21 15.12 9.76
N LYS A 63 26.58 15.73 8.63
CA LYS A 63 26.03 15.38 7.32
C LYS A 63 26.36 13.93 6.95
N LYS A 64 27.62 13.50 7.13
CA LYS A 64 28.07 12.13 6.83
C LYS A 64 27.39 11.08 7.71
N THR A 65 27.18 11.38 8.99
CA THR A 65 26.46 10.48 9.92
C THR A 65 24.97 10.44 9.65
N TYR A 66 24.36 11.56 9.25
CA TYR A 66 22.96 11.60 8.80
C TYR A 66 22.76 10.80 7.50
N GLU A 67 23.60 11.01 6.49
CA GLU A 67 23.56 10.24 5.24
C GLU A 67 23.76 8.75 5.52
N TYR A 68 24.73 8.37 6.36
CA TYR A 68 24.97 6.99 6.77
C TYR A 68 23.78 6.34 7.48
N THR A 69 23.17 7.02 8.46
CA THR A 69 22.02 6.49 9.19
C THR A 69 20.77 6.40 8.30
N SER A 70 20.57 7.38 7.40
CA SER A 70 19.48 7.35 6.42
C SER A 70 19.65 6.21 5.40
N ALA A 71 20.87 5.99 4.91
CA ALA A 71 21.18 4.92 3.96
C ALA A 71 21.00 3.53 4.61
N LYS A 72 21.48 3.35 5.84
CA LYS A 72 21.30 2.08 6.59
C LYS A 72 19.82 1.78 6.89
N SER A 73 19.02 2.81 7.16
CA SER A 73 17.57 2.68 7.34
C SER A 73 16.87 2.27 6.03
N GLN A 74 17.25 2.87 4.90
CA GLN A 74 16.72 2.50 3.58
C GLN A 74 17.13 1.09 3.14
N GLU A 75 18.38 0.71 3.40
CA GLU A 75 18.88 -0.63 3.12
C GLU A 75 18.10 -1.69 3.89
N LYS A 76 17.84 -1.44 5.18
CA LYS A 76 17.01 -2.31 6.02
C LYS A 76 15.59 -2.47 5.46
N GLN A 77 14.93 -1.36 5.12
CA GLN A 77 13.58 -1.39 4.52
C GLN A 77 13.56 -2.14 3.18
N LYS A 78 14.60 -1.97 2.36
CA LYS A 78 14.74 -2.68 1.09
C LYS A 78 14.93 -4.18 1.29
N ALA A 79 15.74 -4.59 2.28
CA ALA A 79 15.94 -5.99 2.61
C ALA A 79 14.66 -6.65 3.12
N GLU A 80 13.89 -5.96 3.98
CA GLU A 80 12.59 -6.41 4.46
C GLU A 80 11.58 -6.56 3.30
N LEU A 81 11.53 -5.58 2.38
CA LEU A 81 10.69 -5.66 1.19
C LEU A 81 11.08 -6.84 0.30
N GLN A 82 12.38 -7.07 0.10
CA GLN A 82 12.87 -8.19 -0.69
C GLN A 82 12.49 -9.53 -0.05
N ALA A 83 12.64 -9.65 1.26
CA ALA A 83 12.24 -10.86 1.99
C ALA A 83 10.74 -11.12 1.85
N TYR A 84 9.92 -10.08 1.96
CA TYR A 84 8.47 -10.17 1.76
C TYR A 84 8.11 -10.60 0.32
N GLN A 85 8.77 -10.04 -0.69
CA GLN A 85 8.57 -10.44 -2.09
C GLN A 85 8.95 -11.90 -2.33
N ASN A 86 10.06 -12.35 -1.76
CA ASN A 86 10.48 -13.75 -1.86
C ASN A 86 9.48 -14.70 -1.19
N HIS A 87 8.94 -14.31 -0.03
CA HIS A 87 7.88 -15.07 0.67
C HIS A 87 6.61 -15.20 -0.17
N LEU A 88 6.13 -14.09 -0.74
CA LEU A 88 4.97 -14.12 -1.65
C LEU A 88 5.23 -14.98 -2.89
N GLN A 89 6.44 -14.94 -3.43
CA GLN A 89 6.83 -15.75 -4.58
C GLN A 89 6.82 -17.25 -4.23
N GLN A 90 7.33 -17.63 -3.06
CA GLN A 90 7.29 -19.01 -2.60
C GLN A 90 5.84 -19.50 -2.44
N ILE A 91 4.96 -18.70 -1.82
CA ILE A 91 3.54 -19.02 -1.71
C ILE A 91 2.92 -19.22 -3.10
N LYS A 92 3.25 -18.35 -4.05
CA LYS A 92 2.76 -18.46 -5.42
C LYS A 92 3.17 -19.77 -6.09
N GLU A 93 4.42 -20.20 -5.92
CA GLU A 93 4.91 -21.47 -6.45
C GLU A 93 4.24 -22.68 -5.77
N GLU A 94 4.12 -22.64 -4.44
CA GLU A 94 3.45 -23.68 -3.66
C GLU A 94 1.98 -23.84 -4.06
N VAL A 95 1.25 -22.73 -4.20
CA VAL A 95 -0.15 -22.76 -4.65
C VAL A 95 -0.24 -23.19 -6.11
N ALA A 96 0.62 -22.67 -6.98
CA ALA A 96 0.63 -23.00 -8.40
C ALA A 96 0.82 -24.50 -8.66
N SER A 97 1.65 -25.18 -7.85
CA SER A 97 1.86 -26.63 -7.99
C SER A 97 0.67 -27.51 -7.54
N GLN A 98 -0.32 -26.94 -6.84
CA GLN A 98 -1.46 -27.69 -6.29
C GLN A 98 -2.72 -27.66 -7.19
N GLY A 99 -2.77 -26.77 -8.18
CA GLY A 99 -3.91 -26.59 -9.08
C GLY A 99 -3.51 -26.65 -10.55
N THR A 100 -4.49 -26.85 -11.42
CA THR A 100 -4.27 -27.03 -12.87
C THR A 100 -4.91 -25.94 -13.72
N ASP A 101 -6.16 -25.59 -13.42
CA ASP A 101 -6.99 -24.65 -14.16
C ASP A 101 -7.62 -23.60 -13.22
N ALA A 102 -8.34 -22.63 -13.81
CA ALA A 102 -8.94 -21.54 -13.03
C ALA A 102 -9.92 -22.04 -11.97
N TYR A 103 -10.73 -23.04 -12.29
CA TYR A 103 -11.71 -23.64 -11.38
C TYR A 103 -11.03 -24.31 -10.19
N SER A 104 -9.99 -25.10 -10.42
CA SER A 104 -9.19 -25.73 -9.38
C SER A 104 -8.56 -24.71 -8.44
N TYR A 105 -8.01 -23.61 -8.96
CA TYR A 105 -7.48 -22.54 -8.12
C TYR A 105 -8.55 -21.79 -7.32
N ALA A 106 -9.74 -21.62 -7.88
CA ALA A 106 -10.88 -21.07 -7.15
C ALA A 106 -11.38 -22.00 -6.03
N GLU A 107 -11.34 -23.32 -6.23
CA GLU A 107 -11.62 -24.27 -5.15
C GLU A 107 -10.55 -24.23 -4.05
N LEU A 108 -9.28 -24.14 -4.45
CA LEU A 108 -8.16 -23.99 -3.52
C LEU A 108 -8.28 -22.71 -2.69
N SER A 109 -8.67 -21.57 -3.28
CA SER A 109 -8.86 -20.33 -2.52
C SER A 109 -9.91 -20.50 -1.43
N GLN A 110 -11.05 -21.11 -1.75
CA GLN A 110 -12.12 -21.38 -0.78
C GLN A 110 -11.67 -22.37 0.30
N LYS A 111 -10.86 -23.38 -0.05
CA LYS A 111 -10.26 -24.31 0.91
C LYS A 111 -9.32 -23.57 1.87
N PHE A 112 -8.44 -22.71 1.36
CA PHE A 112 -7.52 -21.92 2.19
C PHE A 112 -8.25 -20.91 3.08
N LEU A 113 -9.32 -20.27 2.59
CA LEU A 113 -10.18 -19.43 3.43
C LEU A 113 -10.78 -20.20 4.61
N LYS A 114 -11.30 -21.40 4.37
CA LYS A 114 -11.81 -22.27 5.44
C LYS A 114 -10.72 -22.67 6.43
N ALA A 115 -9.49 -22.85 5.94
CA ALA A 115 -8.31 -23.10 6.77
C ALA A 115 -7.77 -21.85 7.48
N LYS A 116 -8.37 -20.66 7.26
CA LYS A 116 -7.90 -19.35 7.74
C LYS A 116 -6.51 -18.95 7.22
N ASP A 117 -6.06 -19.56 6.12
CA ASP A 117 -4.83 -19.21 5.43
C ASP A 117 -5.13 -18.14 4.37
N ALA A 118 -5.14 -16.89 4.83
CA ALA A 118 -5.50 -15.73 4.01
C ALA A 118 -4.54 -15.52 2.83
N GLU A 119 -3.23 -15.71 3.03
CA GLU A 119 -2.21 -15.43 2.02
C GLU A 119 -2.30 -16.42 0.85
N ARG A 120 -2.49 -17.71 1.15
CA ARG A 120 -2.68 -18.73 0.12
C ARG A 120 -4.03 -18.60 -0.56
N ALA A 121 -5.08 -18.22 0.17
CA ALA A 121 -6.40 -17.99 -0.39
C ALA A 121 -6.40 -16.87 -1.44
N GLU A 122 -5.80 -15.73 -1.11
CA GLU A 122 -5.63 -14.59 -2.02
C GLU A 122 -4.84 -15.00 -3.26
N THR A 123 -3.69 -15.64 -3.06
CA THR A 123 -2.84 -16.09 -4.16
C THR A 123 -3.57 -17.04 -5.11
N ALA A 124 -4.32 -18.01 -4.57
CA ALA A 124 -5.07 -18.96 -5.37
C ALA A 124 -6.17 -18.27 -6.19
N ALA A 125 -6.93 -17.35 -5.58
CA ALA A 125 -7.97 -16.61 -6.30
C ALA A 125 -7.40 -15.67 -7.36
N GLU A 126 -6.24 -15.03 -7.11
CA GLU A 126 -5.55 -14.20 -8.09
C GLU A 126 -5.05 -15.01 -9.28
N ILE A 127 -4.51 -16.22 -9.05
CA ILE A 127 -4.11 -17.12 -10.13
C ILE A 127 -5.33 -17.56 -10.94
N ALA A 128 -6.47 -17.83 -10.29
CA ALA A 128 -7.70 -18.23 -10.96
C ALA A 128 -8.15 -17.19 -12.01
N VAL A 129 -8.22 -15.91 -11.63
CA VAL A 129 -8.61 -14.83 -12.57
C VAL A 129 -7.52 -14.51 -13.60
N GLN A 130 -6.24 -14.80 -13.31
CA GLN A 130 -5.16 -14.69 -14.30
C GLN A 130 -5.28 -15.77 -15.38
N LYS A 131 -5.70 -16.97 -15.01
CA LYS A 131 -5.93 -18.09 -15.94
C LYS A 131 -7.15 -17.87 -16.82
N GLU A 132 -8.23 -17.35 -16.25
CA GLU A 132 -9.44 -17.00 -16.99
C GLU A 132 -9.88 -15.54 -16.70
N PRO A 133 -9.34 -14.56 -17.44
CA PRO A 133 -9.61 -13.13 -17.19
C PRO A 133 -11.04 -12.67 -17.50
N ASN A 134 -11.85 -13.51 -18.16
CA ASN A 134 -13.26 -13.22 -18.49
C ASN A 134 -14.23 -14.13 -17.73
N TRP A 135 -13.81 -14.66 -16.58
CA TRP A 135 -14.62 -15.55 -15.77
C TRP A 135 -15.26 -14.82 -14.59
N ARG A 136 -16.56 -14.54 -14.69
CA ARG A 136 -17.35 -13.86 -13.66
C ARG A 136 -17.18 -14.50 -12.28
N ASP A 137 -17.35 -15.82 -12.16
CA ASP A 137 -17.33 -16.49 -10.85
C ASP A 137 -15.94 -16.48 -10.21
N GLY A 138 -14.87 -16.43 -11.02
CA GLY A 138 -13.51 -16.22 -10.55
C GLY A 138 -13.34 -14.88 -9.85
N TYR A 139 -13.89 -13.80 -10.43
CA TYR A 139 -13.87 -12.48 -9.80
C TYR A 139 -14.80 -12.38 -8.59
N LEU A 140 -15.94 -13.09 -8.58
CA LEU A 140 -16.77 -13.21 -7.38
C LEU A 140 -16.00 -13.87 -6.23
N ASN A 141 -15.30 -14.97 -6.51
CA ASN A 141 -14.46 -15.65 -5.53
C ASN A 141 -13.34 -14.74 -5.02
N LEU A 142 -12.59 -14.10 -5.93
CA LEU A 142 -11.54 -13.16 -5.57
C LEU A 142 -12.05 -12.03 -4.68
N GLY A 143 -13.21 -11.45 -5.02
CA GLY A 143 -13.82 -10.42 -4.20
C GLY A 143 -14.25 -10.92 -2.82
N GLN A 144 -14.80 -12.14 -2.71
CA GLN A 144 -15.15 -12.75 -1.42
C GLN A 144 -13.91 -13.00 -0.56
N VAL A 145 -12.82 -13.49 -1.15
CA VAL A 145 -11.52 -13.63 -0.48
C VAL A 145 -11.08 -12.29 0.07
N TYR A 146 -11.09 -11.23 -0.76
CA TYR A 146 -10.73 -9.89 -0.31
C TYR A 146 -11.65 -9.34 0.80
N LEU A 147 -12.96 -9.58 0.76
CA LEU A 147 -13.87 -9.23 1.86
C LEU A 147 -13.47 -9.93 3.15
N SER A 148 -13.18 -11.23 3.10
CA SER A 148 -12.83 -12.03 4.28
C SER A 148 -11.53 -11.59 4.96
N VAL A 149 -10.62 -10.95 4.20
CA VAL A 149 -9.34 -10.42 4.70
C VAL A 149 -9.36 -8.89 4.90
N ASN A 150 -10.54 -8.28 4.90
CA ASN A 150 -10.77 -6.83 5.10
C ASN A 150 -10.11 -5.92 4.04
N LYS A 151 -9.82 -6.44 2.84
CA LYS A 151 -9.31 -5.67 1.69
C LYS A 151 -10.48 -5.13 0.86
N PHE A 152 -11.28 -4.24 1.45
CA PHE A 152 -12.58 -3.84 0.90
C PHE A 152 -12.51 -3.08 -0.43
N GLU A 153 -11.44 -2.29 -0.68
CA GLU A 153 -11.28 -1.58 -1.95
C GLU A 153 -10.91 -2.54 -3.10
N GLU A 154 -10.09 -3.54 -2.80
CA GLU A 154 -9.73 -4.61 -3.72
C GLU A 154 -10.94 -5.52 -4.00
N ALA A 155 -11.73 -5.85 -2.97
CA ALA A 155 -12.98 -6.57 -3.11
C ALA A 155 -13.96 -5.85 -4.05
N LYS A 156 -14.16 -4.54 -3.83
CA LYS A 156 -15.00 -3.69 -4.69
C LYS A 156 -14.59 -3.80 -6.16
N LYS A 157 -13.29 -3.66 -6.46
CA LYS A 157 -12.77 -3.76 -7.83
C LYS A 157 -13.01 -5.13 -8.45
N ALA A 158 -12.84 -6.20 -7.68
CA ALA A 158 -13.10 -7.56 -8.16
C ALA A 158 -14.59 -7.73 -8.52
N PHE A 159 -15.51 -7.27 -7.66
CA PHE A 159 -16.94 -7.33 -7.98
C PHE A 159 -17.34 -6.41 -9.14
N GLU A 160 -16.73 -5.23 -9.27
CA GLU A 160 -16.89 -4.37 -10.45
C GLU A 160 -16.48 -5.11 -11.73
N LYS A 161 -15.37 -5.88 -11.72
CA LYS A 161 -15.01 -6.75 -12.85
C LYS A 161 -15.99 -7.88 -13.11
N ALA A 162 -16.53 -8.52 -12.07
CA ALA A 162 -17.59 -9.51 -12.24
C ALA A 162 -18.83 -8.90 -12.92
N ILE A 163 -19.20 -7.66 -12.59
CA ILE A 163 -20.31 -6.92 -13.20
C ILE A 163 -19.99 -6.47 -14.64
N GLU A 164 -18.75 -6.11 -14.93
CA GLU A 164 -18.35 -5.80 -16.32
C GLU A 164 -18.52 -7.03 -17.24
N ILE A 165 -18.22 -8.23 -16.73
CA ILE A 165 -18.37 -9.50 -17.46
C ILE A 165 -19.84 -9.90 -17.57
N ASP A 166 -20.58 -9.81 -16.47
CA ASP A 166 -22.01 -10.14 -16.38
C ASP A 166 -22.78 -9.02 -15.66
N PRO A 167 -23.30 -8.03 -16.41
CA PRO A 167 -23.98 -6.87 -15.84
C PRO A 167 -25.31 -7.19 -15.16
N ILE A 168 -25.85 -8.40 -15.33
CA ILE A 168 -27.10 -8.84 -14.71
C ILE A 168 -26.85 -9.86 -13.60
N SER A 169 -25.61 -10.00 -13.13
CA SER A 169 -25.31 -10.87 -12.00
C SER A 169 -25.83 -10.27 -10.69
N GLY A 170 -27.00 -10.73 -10.24
CA GLY A 170 -27.55 -10.34 -8.95
C GLY A 170 -26.58 -10.59 -7.79
N THR A 171 -25.86 -11.71 -7.83
CA THR A 171 -24.81 -12.08 -6.86
C THR A 171 -23.66 -11.06 -6.83
N ALA A 172 -23.17 -10.61 -7.99
CA ALA A 172 -22.08 -9.62 -8.04
C ALA A 172 -22.52 -8.26 -7.48
N HIS A 173 -23.71 -7.81 -7.83
CA HIS A 173 -24.31 -6.60 -7.26
C HIS A 173 -24.50 -6.71 -5.74
N TYR A 174 -24.90 -7.88 -5.23
CA TYR A 174 -25.02 -8.11 -3.79
C TYR A 174 -23.67 -7.99 -3.09
N TYR A 175 -22.65 -8.71 -3.55
CA TYR A 175 -21.34 -8.64 -2.90
C TYR A 175 -20.68 -7.26 -3.05
N LEU A 176 -20.90 -6.55 -4.15
CA LEU A 176 -20.48 -5.16 -4.29
C LEU A 176 -21.17 -4.25 -3.26
N SER A 177 -22.46 -4.48 -2.97
CA SER A 177 -23.17 -3.75 -1.92
C SER A 177 -22.55 -3.96 -0.53
N LEU A 178 -22.12 -5.19 -0.22
CA LEU A 178 -21.41 -5.50 1.03
C LEU A 178 -20.05 -4.79 1.08
N ALA A 179 -19.29 -4.79 -0.01
CA ALA A 179 -18.02 -4.06 -0.07
C ALA A 179 -18.24 -2.54 0.16
N TYR A 180 -19.28 -1.95 -0.42
CA TYR A 180 -19.62 -0.55 -0.16
C TYR A 180 -20.06 -0.27 1.27
N GLN A 181 -20.77 -1.21 1.91
CA GLN A 181 -21.15 -1.12 3.31
C GLN A 181 -19.92 -1.07 4.23
N GLU A 182 -18.95 -1.96 4.00
CA GLU A 182 -17.68 -1.97 4.75
C GLU A 182 -16.85 -0.69 4.51
N LEU A 183 -16.92 -0.13 3.30
CA LEU A 183 -16.33 1.17 2.95
C LEU A 183 -17.13 2.38 3.49
N ARG A 184 -18.21 2.15 4.25
CA ARG A 184 -19.10 3.19 4.79
C ARG A 184 -19.76 4.07 3.73
N ASN A 185 -19.89 3.57 2.50
CA ASN A 185 -20.62 4.23 1.44
C ASN A 185 -22.05 3.66 1.36
N SER A 186 -22.89 4.07 2.31
CA SER A 186 -24.26 3.54 2.46
C SER A 186 -25.15 3.84 1.26
N GLU A 187 -24.89 4.92 0.52
CA GLU A 187 -25.68 5.27 -0.66
C GLU A 187 -25.40 4.31 -1.81
N ALA A 188 -24.12 4.09 -2.15
CA ALA A 188 -23.75 3.11 -3.16
C ALA A 188 -24.18 1.69 -2.76
N ALA A 189 -24.05 1.32 -1.48
CA ALA A 189 -24.49 0.02 -0.99
C ALA A 189 -26.00 -0.22 -1.26
N LYS A 190 -26.87 0.76 -0.95
CA LYS A 190 -28.31 0.65 -1.21
C LYS A 190 -28.63 0.51 -2.70
N GLN A 191 -27.94 1.26 -3.55
CA GLN A 191 -28.14 1.22 -4.99
C GLN A 191 -27.76 -0.15 -5.57
N GLU A 192 -26.60 -0.68 -5.18
CA GLU A 192 -26.14 -1.99 -5.65
C GLU A 192 -27.01 -3.13 -5.09
N PHE A 193 -27.46 -3.04 -3.84
CA PHE A 193 -28.40 -4.02 -3.29
C PHE A 193 -29.77 -4.01 -4.02
N ALA A 194 -30.27 -2.83 -4.39
CA ALA A 194 -31.49 -2.73 -5.19
C ALA A 194 -31.34 -3.36 -6.58
N LYS A 195 -30.17 -3.18 -7.22
CA LYS A 195 -29.84 -3.88 -8.48
C LYS A 195 -29.76 -5.39 -8.28
N ALA A 196 -29.12 -5.85 -7.21
CA ALA A 196 -29.01 -7.27 -6.87
C ALA A 196 -30.40 -7.92 -6.83
N LYS A 197 -31.34 -7.33 -6.09
CA LYS A 197 -32.72 -7.80 -6.01
C LYS A 197 -33.43 -7.77 -7.36
N LYS A 198 -33.26 -6.69 -8.14
CA LYS A 198 -33.83 -6.58 -9.49
C LYS A 198 -33.34 -7.70 -10.41
N PHE A 199 -32.09 -8.12 -10.26
CA PHE A 199 -31.45 -9.15 -11.08
C PHE A 199 -31.56 -10.56 -10.47
N GLY A 200 -32.53 -10.78 -9.58
CA GLY A 200 -32.86 -12.12 -9.08
C GLY A 200 -31.96 -12.62 -7.95
N PHE A 201 -31.23 -11.74 -7.26
CA PHE A 201 -30.64 -12.11 -5.97
C PHE A 201 -31.75 -12.20 -4.92
N GLU A 202 -32.18 -13.42 -4.63
CA GLU A 202 -33.14 -13.71 -3.57
C GLU A 202 -32.41 -13.91 -2.24
N THR A 203 -32.64 -13.00 -1.30
CA THR A 203 -32.24 -13.21 0.09
C THR A 203 -33.29 -14.12 0.73
N ASP A 204 -32.99 -15.39 0.94
CA ASP A 204 -33.85 -16.38 1.62
C ASP A 204 -34.19 -16.04 3.10
N PHE A 205 -34.01 -14.79 3.54
CA PHE A 205 -34.35 -14.31 4.89
C PHE A 205 -35.78 -13.74 4.99
N GLY A 206 -36.66 -14.09 4.06
CA GLY A 206 -38.08 -13.71 4.07
C GLY A 206 -38.98 -14.88 4.44
N GLY A 207 -39.01 -15.23 5.73
CA GLY A 207 -39.93 -16.22 6.32
C GLY A 207 -39.88 -16.19 7.83
#